data_AF-A0A7W0FP20-F1
#
_entry.id   AF-A0A7W0FP20-F1
#
_cell.length_a   1.000
_cell.length_b   1.000
_cell.length_c   1.000
_cell.angle_alpha   90.00
_cell.angle_beta   90.00
_cell.angle_gamma   90.00
#
_symmetry.space_group_name_H-M   'P 1'
#
loop_
_entity.id
_entity.type
_entity.pdbx_description
1 polymer ?
#
loop_
_entity_poly.entity_id
_entity_poly.type
_entity_poly.pdbx_seq_one_letter_code
_entity_poly.pdbx_strand_id
1 'polypeptide(L)'
;WQRVALARALAAVRQGADVVLLDEPTAALDVRGEAEIFRRVLAETHGRTTVLVSHRFSTVRQADRICVLEHGRVVELGTHDELMAADGRYRTMFELQASRFREVDEQGEEVALESLD
;
A
#
# COMPACT_ATOMS: atom_id res chain seq x y z
N TRP A 1 -3.89 -10.64 -15.97
CA TRP A 1 -2.53 -10.18 -16.33
C TRP A 1 -1.70 -9.75 -15.11
N GLN A 2 -2.23 -8.95 -14.17
CA GLN A 2 -1.48 -8.52 -12.97
C GLN A 2 -0.87 -9.67 -12.15
N ARG A 3 -1.63 -10.75 -11.88
CA ARG A 3 -1.09 -11.94 -11.18
C ARG A 3 0.13 -12.57 -11.88
N VAL A 4 0.18 -12.53 -13.22
CA VAL A 4 1.34 -13.03 -14.00
C VAL A 4 2.51 -12.06 -13.90
N ALA A 5 2.26 -10.74 -13.98
CA ALA A 5 3.30 -9.73 -13.77
C ALA A 5 3.92 -9.83 -12.38
N LEU A 6 3.09 -10.04 -11.35
CA LEU A 6 3.55 -10.25 -9.99
C LEU A 6 4.37 -11.53 -9.85
N ALA A 7 3.91 -12.65 -10.44
CA ALA A 7 4.68 -13.89 -10.45
C ALA A 7 6.06 -13.72 -11.11
N ARG A 8 6.15 -12.92 -12.18
CA ARG A 8 7.44 -12.58 -12.83
C ARG A 8 8.34 -11.74 -11.92
N ALA A 9 7.78 -10.75 -11.23
CA ALA A 9 8.53 -9.95 -10.27
C ALA A 9 9.10 -10.82 -9.14
N LEU A 10 8.29 -11.71 -8.57
CA LEU A 10 8.74 -12.65 -7.53
C LEU A 10 9.77 -13.65 -8.06
N ALA A 11 9.65 -14.11 -9.30
CA ALA A 11 10.67 -14.94 -9.93
C ALA A 11 12.01 -14.19 -10.09
N ALA A 12 11.98 -12.92 -10.52
CA ALA A 12 13.17 -12.08 -10.63
C ALA A 12 13.83 -11.83 -9.26
N VAL A 13 13.04 -11.59 -8.22
CA VAL A 13 13.47 -11.48 -6.82
C VAL A 13 14.26 -12.73 -6.39
N ARG A 14 13.72 -13.92 -6.68
CA ARG A 14 14.38 -15.20 -6.38
C ARG A 14 15.67 -15.43 -7.19
N GLN A 15 15.78 -14.81 -8.36
CA GLN A 15 16.97 -14.85 -9.21
C GLN A 15 18.03 -13.80 -8.82
N GLY A 16 17.78 -12.98 -7.79
CA GLY A 16 18.75 -12.01 -7.28
C GLY A 16 18.47 -10.57 -7.68
N ALA A 17 17.24 -10.20 -8.03
CA ALA A 17 16.89 -8.79 -8.19
C ALA A 17 16.97 -8.05 -6.84
N ASP A 18 17.76 -6.97 -6.80
CA ASP A 18 17.97 -6.13 -5.61
C ASP A 18 16.93 -5.02 -5.45
N VAL A 19 16.24 -4.66 -6.54
CA VAL A 19 15.24 -3.59 -6.59
C VAL A 19 13.96 -4.11 -7.23
N VAL A 20 12.83 -3.85 -6.57
CA VAL A 20 11.49 -4.23 -7.01
C VAL A 20 10.62 -2.99 -7.09
N LEU A 21 10.05 -2.72 -8.26
CA LEU A 21 9.08 -1.64 -8.47
C LEU A 21 7.70 -2.25 -8.65
N LEU A 22 6.75 -1.84 -7.81
CA LEU A 22 5.37 -2.29 -7.82
C LEU A 22 4.46 -1.09 -8.08
N ASP A 23 3.97 -0.99 -9.31
CA ASP A 23 3.02 0.06 -9.71
C ASP A 23 1.60 -0.49 -9.68
N GLU A 24 0.83 -0.08 -8.68
CA GLU A 24 -0.54 -0.53 -8.40
C GLU A 24 -0.75 -2.05 -8.60
N PRO A 25 0.03 -2.91 -7.91
CA PRO A 25 0.05 -4.35 -8.18
C PRO A 25 -1.28 -5.05 -7.89
N THR A 26 -2.19 -4.39 -7.18
CA THR A 26 -3.43 -4.91 -6.63
C THR A 26 -4.69 -4.26 -7.22
N ALA A 27 -4.56 -3.35 -8.19
CA ALA A 27 -5.69 -2.56 -8.70
C ALA A 27 -6.89 -3.37 -9.24
N ALA A 28 -6.69 -4.64 -9.65
CA ALA A 28 -7.76 -5.52 -10.11
C ALA A 28 -8.11 -6.65 -9.12
N LEU A 29 -7.72 -6.52 -7.85
CA LEU A 29 -7.99 -7.50 -6.79
C LEU A 29 -9.03 -6.99 -5.79
N ASP A 30 -9.77 -7.92 -5.19
CA ASP A 30 -10.66 -7.68 -4.06
C ASP A 30 -9.87 -7.32 -2.79
N VAL A 31 -10.44 -6.55 -1.87
CA VAL A 31 -9.71 -6.04 -0.69
C VAL A 31 -9.10 -7.15 0.18
N ARG A 32 -9.79 -8.29 0.32
CA ARG A 32 -9.26 -9.44 1.07
C ARG A 32 -8.06 -10.08 0.35
N GLY A 33 -8.17 -10.29 -0.95
CA GLY A 33 -7.08 -10.80 -1.79
C GLY A 33 -5.88 -9.86 -1.85
N GLU A 34 -6.10 -8.55 -1.84
CA GLU A 34 -5.06 -7.51 -1.84
C GLU A 34 -4.15 -7.60 -0.62
N ALA A 35 -4.72 -7.60 0.59
CA ALA A 35 -3.94 -7.61 1.83
C ALA A 35 -3.10 -8.90 2.00
N GLU A 36 -3.62 -10.04 1.54
CA GLU A 36 -2.87 -11.29 1.54
C GLU A 36 -1.71 -11.26 0.54
N ILE A 37 -2.00 -10.86 -0.71
CA ILE A 37 -1.00 -10.80 -1.76
C ILE A 37 0.11 -9.82 -1.38
N PHE A 38 -0.24 -8.68 -0.82
CA PHE A 38 0.75 -7.68 -0.43
C PHE A 38 1.66 -8.17 0.69
N ARG A 39 1.12 -8.80 1.74
CA ARG A 39 1.93 -9.43 2.80
C ARG A 39 2.89 -10.48 2.25
N ARG A 40 2.44 -11.30 1.30
CA ARG A 40 3.31 -12.29 0.63
C ARG A 40 4.43 -11.60 -0.16
N VAL A 41 4.12 -10.53 -0.88
CA VAL A 41 5.12 -9.79 -1.68
C VAL A 41 6.14 -9.11 -0.78
N LEU A 42 5.71 -8.46 0.30
CA LEU A 42 6.64 -7.89 1.29
C LEU A 42 7.54 -8.96 1.91
N ALA A 43 7.00 -10.12 2.27
CA ALA A 43 7.78 -11.22 2.81
C ALA A 43 8.82 -11.77 1.81
N GLU A 44 8.43 -11.98 0.55
CA GLU A 44 9.33 -12.50 -0.48
C GLU A 44 10.39 -11.47 -0.93
N THR A 45 10.06 -10.18 -0.86
CA THR A 45 10.98 -9.08 -1.18
C THR A 45 11.80 -8.61 0.02
N HIS A 46 11.66 -9.24 1.18
CA HIS A 46 12.44 -8.91 2.36
C HIS A 46 13.95 -8.93 2.06
N GLY A 47 14.67 -7.91 2.55
CA GLY A 47 16.09 -7.73 2.31
C GLY A 47 16.44 -7.12 0.94
N ARG A 48 15.44 -6.71 0.14
CA ARG A 48 15.61 -5.98 -1.13
C ARG A 48 14.97 -4.60 -1.03
N THR A 49 15.33 -3.73 -1.95
CA THR A 49 14.71 -2.40 -2.04
C THR A 49 13.40 -2.51 -2.80
N THR A 50 12.27 -2.26 -2.12
CA THR A 50 10.94 -2.28 -2.76
C THR A 50 10.37 -0.88 -2.81
N VAL A 51 10.04 -0.42 -4.01
CA VAL A 51 9.29 0.82 -4.25
C VAL A 51 7.87 0.46 -4.63
N LEU A 52 6.91 0.87 -3.81
CA LEU A 52 5.50 0.67 -4.04
C LEU A 52 4.83 1.99 -4.38
N VAL A 53 4.06 1.99 -5.47
CA VAL A 53 3.10 3.04 -5.79
C VAL A 53 1.70 2.45 -5.60
N SER A 54 0.90 3.06 -4.73
CA SER A 54 -0.45 2.61 -4.45
C SER A 54 -1.34 3.77 -4.02
N HIS A 55 -2.61 3.70 -4.43
CA HIS A 55 -3.68 4.57 -3.93
C HIS A 55 -4.40 3.99 -2.71
N ARG A 56 -4.03 2.78 -2.24
CA ARG A 56 -4.67 2.09 -1.10
C ARG A 56 -3.85 2.31 0.17
N PHE A 57 -4.41 3.05 1.13
CA PHE A 57 -3.70 3.42 2.35
C PHE A 57 -3.46 2.25 3.32
N SER A 58 -4.30 1.21 3.30
CA SER A 58 -4.06 -0.05 4.03
C SER A 58 -2.71 -0.67 3.70
N THR A 59 -2.34 -0.59 2.42
CA THR A 59 -1.08 -1.09 1.86
C THR A 59 0.07 -0.13 2.16
N VAL A 60 -0.14 1.18 1.93
CA VAL A 60 0.89 2.23 2.17
C VAL A 60 1.32 2.29 3.64
N ARG A 61 0.41 2.05 4.60
CA ARG A 61 0.70 2.03 6.04
C ARG A 61 1.79 1.02 6.43
N GLN A 62 1.95 -0.06 5.67
CA GLN A 62 2.92 -1.12 5.97
C GLN A 62 4.34 -0.82 5.46
N ALA A 63 4.53 0.27 4.72
CA ALA A 63 5.84 0.65 4.20
C ALA A 63 6.75 1.20 5.31
N ASP A 64 8.05 0.91 5.22
CA ASP A 64 9.06 1.46 6.14
C ASP A 64 9.13 2.99 6.06
N ARG A 65 8.94 3.53 4.85
CA ARG A 65 8.93 4.96 4.55
C ARG A 65 7.88 5.26 3.49
N ILE A 66 7.19 6.38 3.66
CA ILE A 66 6.13 6.86 2.77
C ILE A 66 6.58 8.20 2.20
N CYS A 67 6.50 8.31 0.88
CA CYS A 67 6.80 9.52 0.12
C CYS A 67 5.50 10.06 -0.48
N VAL A 68 5.09 11.26 -0.07
CA VAL A 68 3.90 11.91 -0.63
C VAL A 68 4.32 12.83 -1.76
N LEU A 69 3.73 12.62 -2.92
CA LEU A 69 3.96 13.42 -4.11
C LEU A 69 2.79 14.37 -4.36
N GLU A 70 3.10 15.64 -4.62
CA GLU A 70 2.14 16.64 -5.07
C GLU A 70 2.78 17.54 -6.11
N HIS A 71 2.09 17.77 -7.24
CA HIS A 71 2.61 18.57 -8.37
C HIS A 71 4.03 18.17 -8.83
N GLY A 72 4.32 16.86 -8.83
CA GLY A 72 5.63 16.31 -9.24
C GLY A 72 6.77 16.53 -8.23
N ARG A 73 6.47 16.90 -6.98
CA ARG A 73 7.46 17.10 -5.92
C ARG A 73 7.12 16.27 -4.68
N VAL A 74 8.15 15.85 -3.96
CA VAL A 74 7.99 15.26 -2.63
C VAL A 74 7.61 16.37 -1.66
N VAL A 75 6.40 16.31 -1.11
CA VAL A 75 5.91 17.29 -0.13
C VAL A 75 6.05 16.79 1.30
N GLU A 76 5.98 15.46 1.51
CA GLU A 76 6.16 14.82 2.81
C GLU A 76 6.93 13.50 2.65
N LEU A 77 7.75 13.18 3.66
CA LEU A 77 8.53 11.95 3.70
C LEU A 77 8.74 11.51 5.17
N GLY A 78 8.25 10.33 5.53
CA GLY A 78 8.33 9.85 6.91
C GLY A 78 7.80 8.43 7.06
N THR A 79 7.73 7.94 8.30
CA THR A 79 6.94 6.75 8.64
C THR A 79 5.45 7.10 8.66
N HIS A 80 4.57 6.09 8.70
CA HIS A 80 3.13 6.33 8.87
C HIS A 80 2.84 7.20 10.10
N ASP A 81 3.44 6.87 11.24
CA ASP A 81 3.16 7.54 12.51
C ASP A 81 3.66 9.00 12.51
N GLU A 82 4.85 9.25 11.94
CA GLU A 82 5.39 10.60 11.77
C GLU A 82 4.47 11.47 10.91
N LEU A 83 3.99 10.93 9.78
CA LEU A 83 3.13 11.65 8.86
C LEU A 83 1.70 11.85 9.40
N MET A 84 1.19 10.92 10.19
CA MET A 84 -0.08 11.06 10.89
C MET A 84 -0.02 12.11 12.01
N ALA A 85 1.14 12.28 12.64
CA ALA A 85 1.36 13.31 13.66
C ALA A 85 1.58 14.72 13.07
N ALA A 86 2.06 14.81 11.83
CA ALA A 86 2.40 16.07 11.17
C ALA A 86 1.18 16.89 10.67
N ASP A 87 -0.04 16.35 10.77
CA ASP A 87 -1.29 16.97 10.30
C ASP A 87 -1.25 17.48 8.85
N GLY A 88 -0.49 16.78 8.01
CA GLY A 88 -0.22 17.16 6.62
C GLY A 88 -1.20 16.59 5.58
N ARG A 89 -0.77 16.62 4.31
CA ARG A 89 -1.44 16.04 3.16
C ARG A 89 -1.63 14.54 3.30
N TYR A 90 -0.63 13.83 3.84
CA TYR A 90 -0.75 12.40 4.10
C TYR A 90 -1.97 12.07 4.96
N ARG A 91 -2.03 12.70 6.14
CA ARG A 91 -3.11 12.50 7.12
C ARG A 91 -4.47 12.84 6.54
N THR A 92 -4.57 14.00 5.86
CA THR A 92 -5.79 14.43 5.19
C THR A 92 -6.31 13.37 4.20
N MET A 93 -5.44 12.83 3.34
CA MET A 93 -5.83 11.81 2.36
C MET A 93 -6.18 10.48 3.03
N PHE A 94 -5.43 10.10 4.07
CA PHE A 94 -5.69 8.89 4.84
C PHE A 94 -7.07 8.93 5.50
N GLU A 95 -7.40 10.02 6.19
CA GLU A 95 -8.69 10.20 6.87
C GLU A 95 -9.86 10.23 5.88
N LEU A 96 -9.70 10.90 4.73
CA LEU A 96 -10.72 10.91 3.66
C LEU A 96 -10.98 9.52 3.07
N GLN A 97 -9.94 8.71 2.91
CA GLN A 97 -10.13 7.34 2.42
C GLN A 97 -10.76 6.47 3.52
N ALA A 98 -10.34 6.62 4.78
CA ALA A 98 -10.91 5.90 5.92
C ALA A 98 -12.39 6.25 6.16
N SER A 99 -12.80 7.51 5.96
CA SER A 99 -14.20 7.92 6.10
C SER A 99 -15.08 7.32 5.01
N ARG A 100 -14.59 7.24 3.76
CA ARG A 100 -15.29 6.57 2.67
C ARG A 100 -15.52 5.09 2.93
N PHE A 101 -14.60 4.40 3.61
CA PHE A 101 -14.82 3.02 4.04
C PHE A 101 -15.86 2.91 5.18
N ARG A 102 -16.03 3.93 6.02
CA ARG A 102 -17.07 3.95 7.07
C ARG A 102 -18.47 4.24 6.52
N GLU A 103 -18.59 5.07 5.47
CA GLU A 103 -19.88 5.35 4.82
C GLU A 103 -20.45 4.16 4.03
N VAL A 104 -19.61 3.18 3.69
CA VAL A 104 -20.02 1.96 2.96
C VAL A 104 -20.71 0.92 3.88
N ASP A 105 -20.89 1.22 5.17
CA ASP A 105 -21.40 0.26 6.17
C ASP A 105 -22.94 0.21 6.36
N GLU A 106 -23.75 1.16 5.89
CA GLU A 106 -25.22 1.11 6.10
C GLU A 106 -26.00 0.32 5.02
N GLN A 107 -25.48 -0.84 4.56
CA GLN A 107 -26.11 -1.87 3.67
C GLN A 107 -25.61 -1.99 2.20
N GLY A 108 -24.32 -1.85 1.92
CA GLY A 108 -23.78 -2.06 0.55
C GLY A 108 -22.34 -2.56 0.40
N GLU A 109 -21.79 -3.16 1.46
CA GLU A 109 -20.53 -3.94 1.62
C GLU A 109 -19.22 -3.49 0.95
N GLU A 110 -18.32 -2.95 1.78
CA GLU A 110 -16.92 -3.37 1.95
C GLU A 110 -16.37 -2.84 3.29
N VAL A 111 -16.21 -3.70 4.30
CA VAL A 111 -15.38 -3.44 5.49
C VAL A 111 -14.61 -4.70 5.88
N ALA A 112 -13.29 -4.59 6.04
CA ALA A 112 -12.53 -5.34 7.04
C ALA A 112 -11.21 -4.63 7.35
N LEU A 113 -11.26 -3.63 8.23
CA LEU A 113 -10.14 -3.36 9.14
C LEU A 113 -10.53 -4.00 10.48
N GLU A 114 -10.31 -5.31 10.59
CA GLU A 114 -10.41 -5.99 11.87
C GLU A 114 -9.33 -5.44 12.79
N SER A 115 -9.81 -4.82 13.88
CA SER A 115 -9.20 -4.70 15.20
C SER A 115 -7.82 -4.04 15.27
N LEU A 116 -7.80 -2.76 15.65
CA LEU A 116 -6.65 -2.19 16.34
C LEU A 116 -6.67 -2.73 17.79
N ASP A 117 -5.86 -3.75 18.04
CA ASP A 117 -5.08 -3.96 19.27
C ASP A 117 -3.68 -4.43 18.86
#